data_AF-A0A3N4KL04-F1
#
_entry.id   AF-A0A3N4KL04-F1
#
_cell.length_a   1.000
_cell.length_b   1.000
_cell.length_c   1.000
_cell.angle_alpha   90.00
_cell.angle_beta   90.00
_cell.angle_gamma   90.00
#
_symmetry.space_group_name_H-M   'P 1'
#
loop_
_entity.id
_entity.type
_entity.pdbx_description
1 polymer ?
#
loop_
_entity_poly.entity_id
_entity_poly.type
_entity_poly.pdbx_seq_one_letter_code
_entity_poly.pdbx_strand_id
1 'polypeptide(L)'
;RYEISGMPVTDVIEMVAGLLTKITTTNDQQHSQMHRIPPPETGGMSNTTNSVLAFHGKNVPSITILSYLSRIHKYCPTTYEVFLSLLVYFDRMTERVNRNPPLNWKGGSTVSNGELSSPGVIASDPYNFSHFFVVDSFNIHRLVIAGVTCASKFFSDVFYTNSRYAKVGGLPLQELNHLELQFLILNDFRLAVPVEELEAYGTMLVQFYAREAVA
;
A
#
# COMPACT_ATOMS: atom_id res chain seq x y z
N ARG A 1 -26.59 -0.01 -0.80
CA ARG A 1 -25.53 0.09 0.23
C ARG A 1 -25.42 -1.30 0.83
N TYR A 2 -24.25 -1.93 0.77
CA TYR A 2 -24.06 -3.26 1.34
C TYR A 2 -23.69 -3.12 2.82
N GLU A 3 -24.35 -3.86 3.70
CA GLU A 3 -24.05 -3.88 5.13
C GLU A 3 -22.92 -4.89 5.42
N ILE A 4 -21.68 -4.44 5.26
CA ILE A 4 -20.50 -5.29 5.50
C ILE A 4 -20.32 -5.59 6.99
N SER A 5 -20.89 -4.76 7.87
CA SER A 5 -20.91 -4.97 9.31
C SER A 5 -21.55 -6.30 9.73
N GLY A 6 -22.44 -6.86 8.91
CA GLY A 6 -23.07 -8.16 9.15
C GLY A 6 -22.30 -9.37 8.58
N MET A 7 -21.24 -9.15 7.79
CA MET A 7 -20.49 -10.22 7.16
C MET A 7 -19.44 -10.82 8.12
N PRO A 8 -19.18 -12.13 8.05
CA PRO A 8 -18.01 -12.73 8.70
C PRO A 8 -16.72 -12.00 8.28
N VAL A 9 -15.85 -11.70 9.25
CA VAL A 9 -14.57 -11.02 8.98
C VAL A 9 -13.70 -11.82 8.00
N THR A 10 -13.83 -13.14 7.98
CA THR A 10 -13.17 -14.03 7.01
C THR A 10 -13.52 -13.71 5.57
N ASP A 11 -14.78 -13.36 5.30
CA ASP A 11 -15.27 -13.08 3.96
C ASP A 11 -14.75 -11.71 3.51
N VAL A 12 -14.70 -10.74 4.44
CA VAL A 12 -14.06 -9.44 4.20
C VAL A 12 -12.57 -9.60 3.90
N ILE A 13 -11.87 -10.44 4.65
CA ILE A 13 -10.46 -10.77 4.39
C ILE A 13 -10.29 -11.37 2.99
N GLU A 14 -11.18 -12.28 2.58
CA GLU A 14 -11.13 -12.89 1.27
C GLU A 14 -11.30 -11.85 0.15
N MET A 15 -12.31 -11.00 0.26
CA MET A 15 -12.56 -9.93 -0.72
C MET A 15 -11.38 -8.95 -0.79
N VAL A 16 -10.88 -8.46 0.36
CA VAL A 16 -9.73 -7.55 0.42
C VAL A 16 -8.50 -8.20 -0.18
N ALA A 17 -8.23 -9.46 0.15
CA ALA A 17 -7.09 -10.20 -0.40
C ALA A 17 -7.21 -10.38 -1.92
N GLY A 18 -8.41 -10.69 -2.43
CA GLY A 18 -8.67 -10.82 -3.86
C GLY A 18 -8.39 -9.52 -4.62
N LEU A 19 -8.90 -8.41 -4.12
CA LEU A 19 -8.65 -7.08 -4.69
C LEU A 19 -7.16 -6.73 -4.67
N LEU A 20 -6.50 -6.86 -3.51
CA LEU A 20 -5.07 -6.55 -3.39
C LEU A 20 -4.22 -7.44 -4.31
N THR A 21 -4.57 -8.72 -4.45
CA THR A 21 -3.89 -9.64 -5.37
C THR A 21 -4.04 -9.19 -6.82
N LYS A 22 -5.23 -8.73 -7.22
CA LYS A 22 -5.45 -8.18 -8.56
C LYS A 22 -4.60 -6.93 -8.80
N ILE A 23 -4.61 -5.99 -7.85
CA ILE A 23 -3.83 -4.75 -7.90
C ILE A 23 -2.34 -5.07 -8.05
N THR A 24 -1.78 -5.91 -7.17
CA THR A 24 -0.35 -6.25 -7.20
C THR A 24 0.03 -6.97 -8.49
N THR A 25 -0.80 -7.90 -8.97
CA THR A 25 -0.53 -8.63 -10.21
C THR A 25 -0.52 -7.69 -11.43
N THR A 26 -1.47 -6.76 -11.51
CA THR A 26 -1.51 -5.76 -12.57
C THR A 26 -0.30 -4.82 -12.50
N ASN A 27 0.05 -4.36 -11.30
CA ASN A 27 1.17 -3.44 -11.10
C ASN A 27 2.53 -4.10 -11.40
N ASP A 28 2.74 -5.35 -11.01
CA ASP A 28 3.97 -6.12 -11.31
C ASP A 28 4.21 -6.22 -12.82
N GLN A 29 3.15 -6.39 -13.62
CA GLN A 29 3.24 -6.44 -15.09
C GLN A 29 3.62 -5.08 -15.69
N GLN A 30 3.06 -4.00 -15.14
CA GLN A 30 3.25 -2.63 -15.64
C GLN A 30 4.58 -2.01 -15.19
N HIS A 31 5.12 -2.38 -14.02
CA HIS A 31 6.26 -1.71 -13.38
C HIS A 31 7.54 -2.56 -13.29
N SER A 32 7.70 -3.57 -14.14
CA SER A 32 8.91 -4.44 -14.17
C SER A 32 10.27 -3.69 -14.26
N GLN A 33 10.28 -2.45 -14.79
CA GLN A 33 11.48 -1.63 -14.91
C GLN A 33 11.86 -0.87 -13.62
N MET A 34 10.93 -0.61 -12.70
CA MET A 34 11.22 0.15 -11.46
C MET A 34 12.08 -0.64 -10.47
N HIS A 35 12.02 -1.98 -10.47
CA HIS A 35 12.80 -2.83 -9.57
C HIS A 35 14.31 -2.88 -9.86
N ARG A 36 14.78 -2.25 -10.95
CA ARG A 36 16.20 -2.28 -11.35
C ARG A 36 16.99 -1.04 -10.95
N ILE A 37 16.36 -0.05 -10.31
CA ILE A 37 17.01 1.21 -9.98
C ILE A 37 17.63 1.07 -8.57
N PRO A 38 18.97 1.14 -8.44
CA PRO A 38 19.61 1.13 -7.13
C PRO A 38 19.13 2.33 -6.30
N PRO A 39 19.07 2.22 -4.96
CA PRO A 39 18.84 3.39 -4.11
C PRO A 39 19.92 4.44 -4.43
N PRO A 40 19.56 5.71 -4.73
CA PRO A 40 20.55 6.75 -4.91
C PRO A 40 21.38 6.90 -3.62
N GLU A 41 22.67 7.22 -3.79
CA GLU A 41 23.63 7.36 -2.70
C GLU A 41 23.24 8.53 -1.77
N THR A 42 22.57 8.19 -0.65
CA THR A 42 22.45 8.83 0.69
C THR A 42 22.44 10.35 0.92
N GLY A 43 22.53 11.22 -0.08
CA GLY A 43 22.65 12.67 0.11
C GLY A 43 21.50 13.46 -0.50
N GLY A 44 20.29 13.42 0.10
CA GLY A 44 19.22 14.38 -0.23
C GLY A 44 17.81 13.82 -0.45
N MET A 45 17.57 12.53 -0.18
CA MET A 45 16.24 11.95 -0.41
C MET A 45 15.20 12.52 0.57
N SER A 46 14.00 12.83 0.06
CA SER A 46 12.86 13.20 0.92
C SER A 46 12.53 12.09 1.90
N ASN A 47 12.14 12.45 3.13
CA ASN A 47 11.68 11.50 4.16
C ASN A 47 10.57 10.57 3.64
N THR A 48 9.74 11.06 2.72
CA THR A 48 8.68 10.28 2.05
C THR A 48 9.25 9.13 1.23
N THR A 49 10.31 9.36 0.45
CA THR A 49 10.94 8.32 -0.38
C THR A 49 11.56 7.22 0.47
N ASN A 50 12.25 7.60 1.57
CA ASN A 50 12.76 6.62 2.53
C ASN A 50 11.62 5.78 3.16
N SER A 51 10.48 6.42 3.42
CA SER A 51 9.30 5.73 3.96
C SER A 51 8.72 4.72 2.96
N VAL A 52 8.64 5.06 1.68
CA VAL A 52 8.20 4.14 0.62
C VAL A 52 9.13 2.93 0.52
N LEU A 53 10.44 3.17 0.46
CA LEU A 53 11.44 2.11 0.29
C LEU A 53 11.50 1.15 1.47
N ALA A 54 11.15 1.59 2.69
CA ALA A 54 11.14 0.73 3.88
C ALA A 54 10.19 -0.47 3.74
N PHE A 55 9.13 -0.35 2.94
CA PHE A 55 8.18 -1.43 2.69
C PHE A 55 8.64 -2.42 1.64
N HIS A 56 9.70 -2.15 0.87
CA HIS A 56 10.12 -3.03 -0.20
C HIS A 56 10.93 -4.21 0.34
N GLY A 57 10.43 -5.43 0.15
CA GLY A 57 11.13 -6.65 0.49
C GLY A 57 12.27 -6.97 -0.47
N LYS A 58 13.28 -7.72 0.00
CA LYS A 58 14.34 -8.25 -0.88
C LYS A 58 13.83 -9.31 -1.85
N ASN A 59 12.82 -10.07 -1.42
CA ASN A 59 12.19 -11.13 -2.18
C ASN A 59 10.68 -11.07 -1.96
N VAL A 60 9.91 -11.48 -2.96
CA VAL A 60 8.47 -11.69 -2.83
C VAL A 60 8.20 -12.85 -1.86
N PRO A 61 7.40 -12.66 -0.80
CA PRO A 61 7.03 -13.75 0.10
C PRO A 61 6.25 -14.86 -0.61
N SER A 62 6.54 -16.13 -0.29
CA SER A 62 5.84 -17.29 -0.87
C SER A 62 4.42 -17.49 -0.34
N ILE A 63 4.09 -16.86 0.80
CA ILE A 63 2.74 -16.89 1.36
C ILE A 63 1.83 -15.94 0.59
N THR A 64 0.62 -16.38 0.23
CA THR A 64 -0.34 -15.52 -0.47
C THR A 64 -0.87 -14.41 0.45
N ILE A 65 -1.37 -13.32 -0.14
CA ILE A 65 -1.97 -12.20 0.61
C ILE A 65 -3.13 -12.70 1.49
N LEU A 66 -3.99 -13.54 0.93
CA LEU A 66 -5.10 -14.19 1.66
C LEU A 66 -4.59 -14.99 2.86
N SER A 67 -3.62 -15.90 2.63
CA SER A 67 -3.08 -16.73 3.71
C SER A 67 -2.41 -15.89 4.80
N TYR A 68 -1.78 -14.78 4.42
CA TYR A 68 -1.12 -13.87 5.36
C TYR A 68 -2.12 -13.08 6.20
N LEU A 69 -3.15 -12.48 5.58
CA LEU A 69 -4.23 -11.80 6.30
C LEU A 69 -5.00 -12.75 7.22
N SER A 70 -5.35 -13.94 6.74
CA SER A 70 -5.99 -14.99 7.54
C SER A 70 -5.12 -15.43 8.72
N ARG A 71 -3.79 -15.57 8.52
CA ARG A 71 -2.85 -15.84 9.61
C ARG A 71 -2.85 -14.71 10.64
N ILE A 72 -2.84 -13.45 10.20
CA ILE A 72 -2.88 -12.30 11.11
C ILE A 72 -4.16 -12.32 11.93
N HIS A 73 -5.33 -12.46 11.30
CA HIS A 73 -6.61 -12.50 11.99
C HIS A 73 -6.73 -13.67 12.99
N LYS A 74 -6.20 -14.85 12.62
CA LYS A 74 -6.22 -16.03 13.49
C LYS A 74 -5.49 -15.82 14.82
N TYR A 75 -4.37 -15.09 14.83
CA TYR A 75 -3.52 -14.92 16.03
C TYR A 75 -3.64 -13.54 16.68
N CYS A 76 -4.14 -12.56 15.93
CA CYS A 76 -4.51 -11.23 16.38
C CYS A 76 -5.91 -10.89 15.85
N PRO A 77 -6.99 -11.47 16.43
CA PRO A 77 -8.35 -11.16 16.04
C PRO A 77 -8.62 -9.66 16.09
N THR A 78 -9.30 -9.17 15.07
CA THR A 78 -9.65 -7.76 14.89
C THR A 78 -10.93 -7.65 14.07
N THR A 79 -11.54 -6.48 14.09
CA THR A 79 -12.79 -6.22 13.38
C THR A 79 -12.59 -6.03 11.86
N TYR A 80 -13.68 -6.03 11.10
CA TYR A 80 -13.63 -5.84 9.66
C TYR A 80 -13.20 -4.42 9.27
N GLU A 81 -13.45 -3.39 10.11
CA GLU A 81 -13.04 -2.01 9.82
C GLU A 81 -11.53 -1.91 9.63
N VAL A 82 -10.76 -2.69 10.39
CA VAL A 82 -9.29 -2.75 10.26
C VAL A 82 -8.88 -3.22 8.86
N PHE A 83 -9.52 -4.25 8.30
CA PHE A 83 -9.18 -4.73 6.97
C PHE A 83 -9.66 -3.80 5.86
N LEU A 84 -10.85 -3.23 5.98
CA LEU A 84 -11.35 -2.25 5.01
C LEU A 84 -10.52 -0.97 5.01
N SER A 85 -10.09 -0.50 6.19
CA SER A 85 -9.26 0.71 6.30
C SER A 85 -7.92 0.59 5.59
N LEU A 86 -7.40 -0.63 5.36
CA LEU A 86 -6.18 -0.84 4.56
C LEU A 86 -6.32 -0.27 3.15
N LEU A 87 -7.48 -0.47 2.52
CA LEU A 87 -7.75 0.03 1.16
C LEU A 87 -7.72 1.56 1.14
N VAL A 88 -8.35 2.18 2.15
CA VAL A 88 -8.35 3.64 2.33
C VAL A 88 -6.93 4.17 2.54
N TYR A 89 -6.14 3.53 3.40
CA TYR A 89 -4.77 3.96 3.66
C TYR A 89 -3.87 3.82 2.44
N PHE A 90 -3.96 2.71 1.70
CA PHE A 90 -3.14 2.52 0.50
C PHE A 90 -3.50 3.52 -0.60
N ASP A 91 -4.78 3.85 -0.76
CA ASP A 91 -5.23 4.88 -1.70
C ASP A 91 -4.70 6.26 -1.30
N ARG A 92 -4.86 6.66 -0.03
CA ARG A 92 -4.30 7.92 0.51
C ARG A 92 -2.80 8.04 0.32
N MET A 93 -2.05 6.95 0.56
CA MET A 93 -0.61 6.90 0.31
C MET A 93 -0.29 7.12 -1.17
N THR A 94 -1.00 6.41 -2.05
CA THR A 94 -0.82 6.49 -3.51
C THR A 94 -1.09 7.91 -4.00
N GLU A 95 -2.22 8.50 -3.62
CA GLU A 95 -2.56 9.88 -3.98
C GLU A 95 -1.51 10.87 -3.47
N ARG A 96 -1.13 10.78 -2.19
CA ARG A 96 -0.21 11.74 -1.57
C ARG A 96 1.18 11.69 -2.20
N VAL A 97 1.72 10.49 -2.36
CA VAL A 97 3.07 10.31 -2.87
C VAL A 97 3.13 10.67 -4.37
N ASN A 98 2.08 10.37 -5.12
CA ASN A 98 2.06 10.56 -6.57
C ASN A 98 1.45 11.91 -7.01
N ARG A 99 0.97 12.77 -6.10
CA ARG A 99 0.29 14.06 -6.41
C ARG A 99 1.13 15.04 -7.23
N ASN A 100 2.44 15.05 -7.00
CA ASN A 100 3.38 15.89 -7.74
C ASN A 100 4.37 14.97 -8.46
N PRO A 101 3.99 14.40 -9.62
CA PRO A 101 4.96 13.68 -10.42
C PRO A 101 6.07 14.67 -10.78
N PRO A 102 7.34 14.26 -10.70
CA PRO A 102 8.43 15.15 -11.02
C PRO A 102 8.30 15.63 -12.47
N LEU A 103 8.63 16.90 -12.71
CA LEU A 103 8.31 17.69 -13.92
C LEU A 103 8.65 17.05 -15.28
N ASN A 104 9.43 15.96 -15.32
CA ASN A 104 9.81 15.26 -16.54
C ASN A 104 8.95 14.02 -16.90
N TRP A 105 7.98 13.62 -16.06
CA TRP A 105 7.09 12.48 -16.39
C TRP A 105 6.02 12.91 -17.41
N LYS A 106 6.35 12.82 -18.70
CA LYS A 106 5.39 12.89 -19.81
C LYS A 106 4.86 11.48 -20.14
N GLY A 107 4.01 10.95 -19.27
CA GLY A 107 3.14 9.83 -19.63
C GLY A 107 2.04 10.28 -20.58
N GLY A 108 2.30 10.25 -21.90
CA GLY A 108 1.27 10.26 -22.96
C GLY A 108 0.55 11.59 -23.24
N SER A 109 0.84 12.15 -24.42
CA SER A 109 -0.05 12.99 -25.25
C SER A 109 -0.49 14.38 -24.75
N THR A 110 0.27 15.41 -25.13
CA THR A 110 -0.28 16.58 -25.86
C THR A 110 0.79 17.15 -26.78
N VAL A 111 0.56 17.07 -28.09
CA VAL A 111 1.26 17.89 -29.08
C VAL A 111 0.76 19.32 -28.90
N SER A 112 1.63 20.22 -28.46
CA SER A 112 1.46 21.64 -28.67
C SER A 112 2.80 22.23 -29.13
N ASN A 113 2.78 22.72 -30.36
CA ASN A 113 3.87 23.42 -31.03
C ASN A 113 4.33 24.65 -30.21
N GLY A 114 5.64 24.90 -30.18
CA GLY A 114 6.14 26.25 -29.94
C GLY A 114 7.44 26.32 -29.14
N GLU A 115 8.52 26.63 -29.87
CA GLU A 115 9.69 27.40 -29.44
C GLU A 115 10.92 26.67 -28.87
N LEU A 116 12.03 26.99 -29.54
CA LEU A 116 13.34 26.37 -29.51
C LEU A 116 14.24 27.18 -28.57
N SER A 117 14.82 26.56 -27.54
CA SER A 117 16.00 27.09 -26.85
C SER A 117 16.79 25.97 -26.16
N SER A 118 18.04 25.81 -26.62
CA SER A 118 19.19 25.15 -25.97
C SER A 118 19.35 23.62 -26.10
N PRO A 119 20.44 23.16 -26.76
CA PRO A 119 20.87 21.76 -26.75
C PRO A 119 21.75 21.48 -25.53
N GLY A 120 21.10 21.17 -24.39
CA GLY A 120 21.75 20.55 -23.24
C GLY A 120 21.28 19.10 -23.17
N VAL A 121 22.20 18.14 -23.30
CA VAL A 121 21.92 16.72 -23.09
C VAL A 121 21.57 16.53 -21.62
N ILE A 122 20.29 16.61 -21.27
CA ILE A 122 19.81 16.29 -19.92
C ILE A 122 19.70 14.78 -19.86
N ALA A 123 20.67 14.14 -19.21
CA ALA A 123 20.57 12.74 -18.80
C ALA A 123 19.23 12.56 -18.06
N SER A 124 18.39 11.64 -18.53
CA SER A 124 17.19 11.23 -17.80
C SER A 124 17.63 10.70 -16.44
N ASP A 125 17.46 11.50 -15.39
CA ASP A 125 17.87 11.13 -14.04
C ASP A 125 17.08 9.87 -13.64
N PRO A 126 17.70 8.68 -13.59
CA PRO A 126 16.98 7.42 -13.43
C PRO A 126 16.31 7.36 -12.04
N TYR A 127 16.74 8.19 -11.10
CA TYR A 127 16.22 8.26 -9.74
C TYR A 127 14.86 8.95 -9.60
N ASN A 128 14.35 9.56 -10.67
CA ASN A 128 13.09 10.29 -10.63
C ASN A 128 11.85 9.39 -10.38
N PHE A 129 12.00 8.09 -10.66
CA PHE A 129 10.98 7.08 -10.36
C PHE A 129 10.90 6.70 -8.88
N SER A 130 11.93 7.02 -8.08
CA SER A 130 11.94 6.74 -6.63
C SER A 130 10.86 7.51 -5.87
N HIS A 131 10.21 8.49 -6.52
CA HIS A 131 9.13 9.27 -5.95
C HIS A 131 7.74 8.65 -6.16
N PHE A 132 7.60 7.57 -6.94
CA PHE A 132 6.30 6.92 -7.14
C PHE A 132 6.07 5.82 -6.10
N PHE A 133 4.88 5.84 -5.49
CA PHE A 133 4.38 4.74 -4.68
C PHE A 133 3.49 3.86 -5.54
N VAL A 134 3.87 2.58 -5.66
CA VAL A 134 3.12 1.54 -6.37
C VAL A 134 3.00 0.35 -5.43
N VAL A 135 1.79 -0.17 -5.25
CA VAL A 135 1.54 -1.37 -4.44
C VAL A 135 1.82 -2.61 -5.29
N ASP A 136 2.83 -3.39 -4.92
CA ASP A 136 3.36 -4.50 -5.72
C ASP A 136 3.60 -5.75 -4.85
N SER A 137 3.99 -6.87 -5.47
CA SER A 137 4.25 -8.11 -4.74
C SER A 137 5.46 -8.06 -3.79
N PHE A 138 6.35 -7.08 -3.93
CA PHE A 138 7.52 -6.92 -3.07
C PHE A 138 7.20 -6.16 -1.78
N ASN A 139 6.19 -5.29 -1.79
CA ASN A 139 5.86 -4.43 -0.66
C ASN A 139 4.55 -4.77 0.06
N ILE A 140 3.61 -5.46 -0.59
CA ILE A 140 2.25 -5.64 -0.07
C ILE A 140 2.19 -6.30 1.30
N HIS A 141 2.97 -7.35 1.57
CA HIS A 141 2.93 -8.03 2.88
C HIS A 141 3.40 -7.12 4.02
N ARG A 142 4.42 -6.29 3.76
CA ARG A 142 4.96 -5.34 4.74
C ARG A 142 3.98 -4.20 4.98
N LEU A 143 3.36 -3.69 3.92
CA LEU A 143 2.29 -2.70 4.01
C LEU A 143 1.10 -3.22 4.82
N VAL A 144 0.67 -4.46 4.55
CA VAL A 144 -0.45 -5.10 5.25
C VAL A 144 -0.18 -5.26 6.75
N ILE A 145 0.96 -5.83 7.16
CA ILE A 145 1.21 -6.05 8.60
C ILE A 145 1.35 -4.72 9.36
N ALA A 146 1.97 -3.71 8.75
CA ALA A 146 2.06 -2.37 9.33
C ALA A 146 0.68 -1.71 9.42
N GLY A 147 -0.11 -1.77 8.34
CA GLY A 147 -1.46 -1.21 8.28
C GLY A 147 -2.40 -1.85 9.30
N VAL A 148 -2.41 -3.19 9.40
CA VAL A 148 -3.24 -3.87 10.42
C VAL A 148 -2.81 -3.49 11.83
N THR A 149 -1.49 -3.38 12.09
CA THR A 149 -0.98 -2.98 13.40
C THR A 149 -1.45 -1.57 13.76
N CYS A 150 -1.28 -0.60 12.86
CA CYS A 150 -1.71 0.79 13.04
C CYS A 150 -3.24 0.90 13.23
N ALA A 151 -4.00 0.28 12.33
CA ALA A 151 -5.45 0.39 12.34
C ALA A 151 -6.08 -0.31 13.55
N SER A 152 -5.54 -1.47 13.96
CA SER A 152 -6.03 -2.17 15.17
C SER A 152 -5.85 -1.29 16.41
N LYS A 153 -4.69 -0.64 16.55
CA LYS A 153 -4.44 0.29 17.66
C LYS A 153 -5.29 1.56 17.60
N PHE A 154 -5.75 1.94 16.41
CA PHE A 154 -6.55 3.14 16.21
C PHE A 154 -8.05 2.90 16.43
N PHE A 155 -8.59 1.81 15.89
CA PHE A 155 -10.02 1.51 15.91
C PHE A 155 -10.47 0.63 17.08
N SER A 156 -9.57 -0.17 17.65
CA SER A 156 -9.96 -1.16 18.68
C SER A 156 -9.50 -0.73 20.07
N ASP A 157 -10.39 -0.82 21.05
CA ASP A 157 -10.05 -0.63 22.47
C ASP A 157 -9.11 -1.73 22.99
N VAL A 158 -9.21 -2.93 22.41
CA VAL A 158 -8.34 -4.08 22.70
C VAL A 158 -7.45 -4.33 21.49
N PHE A 159 -6.15 -4.09 21.67
CA PHE A 159 -5.14 -4.32 20.64
C PHE A 159 -3.94 -5.08 21.22
N TYR A 160 -3.12 -5.63 20.34
CA TYR A 160 -1.94 -6.40 20.74
C TYR A 160 -0.65 -5.59 20.65
N THR A 161 0.37 -6.00 21.41
CA THR A 161 1.71 -5.40 21.33
C THR A 161 2.38 -5.65 19.98
N ASN A 162 3.29 -4.76 19.56
CA ASN A 162 4.10 -4.98 18.36
C ASN A 162 4.89 -6.29 18.39
N SER A 163 5.36 -6.73 19.57
CA SER A 163 6.04 -8.03 19.69
C SER A 163 5.17 -9.19 19.22
N ARG A 164 3.85 -9.14 19.49
CA ARG A 164 2.91 -10.15 19.00
C ARG A 164 2.72 -10.04 17.50
N TYR A 165 2.41 -8.85 16.98
CA TYR A 165 2.23 -8.63 15.55
C TYR A 165 3.49 -9.03 14.74
N ALA A 166 4.68 -8.74 15.25
CA ALA A 166 5.95 -9.08 14.60
C ALA A 166 6.13 -10.61 14.51
N LYS A 167 5.86 -11.34 15.59
CA LYS A 167 5.89 -12.82 15.59
C LYS A 167 4.88 -13.42 14.62
N VAL A 168 3.67 -12.87 14.58
CA VAL A 168 2.61 -13.34 13.66
C VAL A 168 2.97 -13.03 12.21
N GLY A 169 3.46 -11.82 11.94
CA GLY A 169 3.88 -11.36 10.63
C GLY A 169 5.19 -11.98 10.12
N GLY A 170 5.95 -12.67 10.98
CA GLY A 170 7.20 -13.34 10.61
C GLY A 170 8.37 -12.40 10.41
N LEU A 171 8.41 -11.27 11.13
CA LEU A 171 9.48 -10.28 11.05
C LEU A 171 10.07 -9.95 12.44
N PRO A 172 11.35 -9.52 12.51
CA PRO A 172 11.93 -8.91 13.70
C PRO A 172 11.06 -7.78 14.27
N LEU A 173 10.99 -7.69 15.60
CA LEU A 173 10.24 -6.62 16.29
C LEU A 173 10.72 -5.22 15.88
N GLN A 174 12.04 -5.01 15.82
CA GLN A 174 12.60 -3.73 15.44
C GLN A 174 12.17 -3.31 14.03
N GLU A 175 12.08 -4.28 13.12
CA GLU A 175 11.61 -4.04 11.77
C GLU A 175 10.13 -3.65 11.76
N LEU A 176 9.27 -4.34 12.51
CA LEU A 176 7.86 -3.94 12.61
C LEU A 176 7.70 -2.53 13.19
N ASN A 177 8.45 -2.20 14.25
CA ASN A 177 8.40 -0.86 14.84
C ASN A 177 8.80 0.22 13.83
N HIS A 178 9.80 -0.06 13.00
CA HIS A 178 10.20 0.85 11.93
C HIS A 178 9.11 0.99 10.87
N LEU A 179 8.55 -0.12 10.38
CA LEU A 179 7.48 -0.12 9.39
C LEU A 179 6.22 0.59 9.89
N GLU A 180 5.86 0.42 11.15
CA GLU A 180 4.74 1.13 11.78
C GLU A 180 4.92 2.65 11.69
N LEU A 181 6.10 3.15 12.04
CA LEU A 181 6.40 4.58 11.94
C LEU A 181 6.35 5.07 10.49
N GLN A 182 6.94 4.34 9.54
CA GLN A 182 6.90 4.72 8.12
C GLN A 182 5.45 4.72 7.58
N PHE A 183 4.61 3.80 8.05
CA PHE A 183 3.20 3.71 7.65
C PHE A 183 2.43 4.96 8.11
N LEU A 184 2.67 5.39 9.35
CA LEU A 184 2.08 6.61 9.90
C LEU A 184 2.54 7.85 9.13
N ILE A 185 3.83 7.95 8.80
CA ILE A 185 4.40 9.06 8.02
C ILE A 185 3.77 9.13 6.62
N LEU A 186 3.65 7.99 5.92
CA LEU A 186 3.05 7.93 4.59
C LEU A 186 1.56 8.31 4.60
N ASN A 187 0.84 8.03 5.69
CA ASN A 187 -0.54 8.48 5.90
C ASN A 187 -0.65 9.86 6.55
N ASP A 188 0.46 10.58 6.78
CA ASP A 188 0.46 11.88 7.47
C ASP A 188 -0.21 11.84 8.85
N PHE A 189 -0.13 10.70 9.54
CA PHE A 189 -0.82 10.39 10.79
C PHE A 189 -2.36 10.51 10.71
N ARG A 190 -2.94 10.59 9.50
CA ARG A 190 -4.39 10.67 9.26
C ARG A 190 -5.02 9.28 9.16
N LEU A 191 -5.10 8.59 10.29
CA LEU A 191 -5.71 7.26 10.37
C LEU A 191 -7.24 7.28 10.53
N ALA A 192 -7.83 8.41 10.92
CA ALA A 192 -9.28 8.52 11.02
C ALA A 192 -9.93 8.29 9.65
N VAL A 193 -10.87 7.35 9.60
CA VAL A 193 -11.71 7.06 8.42
C VAL A 193 -13.16 7.30 8.83
N PRO A 194 -13.83 8.31 8.27
CA PRO A 194 -15.27 8.50 8.45
C PRO A 194 -16.04 7.25 8.02
N VAL A 195 -17.17 6.99 8.68
CA VAL A 195 -18.00 5.80 8.42
C VAL A 195 -18.46 5.79 6.96
N GLU A 196 -18.80 6.95 6.41
CA GLU A 196 -19.27 7.11 5.03
C GLU A 196 -18.21 6.68 4.01
N GLU A 197 -16.94 7.01 4.29
CA GLU A 197 -15.80 6.63 3.44
C GLU A 197 -15.58 5.11 3.54
N LEU A 198 -15.60 4.56 4.75
CA LEU A 198 -15.42 3.12 4.97
C LEU A 198 -16.51 2.29 4.26
N GLU A 199 -17.75 2.74 4.28
CA GLU A 199 -18.87 2.08 3.62
C GLU A 199 -18.86 2.23 2.10
N ALA A 200 -18.34 3.35 1.59
CA ALA A 200 -18.12 3.53 0.15
C ALA A 200 -17.10 2.52 -0.36
N TYR A 201 -15.95 2.41 0.32
CA TYR A 201 -14.92 1.41 0.04
C TYR A 201 -15.46 -0.01 0.15
N GLY A 202 -16.26 -0.26 1.18
CA GLY A 202 -16.97 -1.51 1.33
C GLY A 202 -17.87 -1.84 0.14
N THR A 203 -18.70 -0.90 -0.28
CA THR A 203 -19.61 -1.07 -1.42
C THR A 203 -18.82 -1.36 -2.70
N MET A 204 -17.73 -0.63 -2.95
CA MET A 204 -16.85 -0.88 -4.10
C MET A 204 -16.21 -2.26 -4.06
N LEU A 205 -15.77 -2.70 -2.88
CA LEU A 205 -15.18 -4.02 -2.68
C LEU A 205 -16.16 -5.14 -3.01
N VAL A 206 -17.38 -5.08 -2.49
CA VAL A 206 -18.43 -6.07 -2.76
C VAL A 206 -18.79 -6.10 -4.25
N GLN A 207 -18.93 -4.93 -4.87
CA GLN A 207 -19.21 -4.83 -6.32
C GLN A 207 -18.09 -5.42 -7.17
N PHE A 208 -16.83 -5.17 -6.81
CA PHE A 208 -15.68 -5.76 -7.48
C PHE A 208 -15.70 -7.29 -7.34
N TYR A 209 -15.86 -7.80 -6.13
CA TYR A 209 -15.84 -9.24 -5.87
C TYR A 209 -17.00 -9.96 -6.56
N ALA A 210 -18.21 -9.38 -6.56
CA ALA A 210 -19.36 -9.92 -7.27
C ALA A 210 -19.14 -10.02 -8.80
N ARG A 211 -18.36 -9.10 -9.39
CA ARG A 211 -18.01 -9.15 -10.82
C ARG A 211 -16.98 -10.24 -11.12
N GLU A 212 -15.94 -10.34 -10.30
CA GLU A 212 -14.89 -11.35 -10.49
C GLU A 212 -15.40 -12.77 -10.18
N ALA A 213 -16.36 -12.94 -9.26
CA ALA A 213 -16.95 -14.25 -8.96
C ALA A 213 -17.84 -14.83 -10.09
N VAL A 214 -18.26 -13.98 -11.03
CA VAL A 214 -19.09 -14.37 -12.19
C VAL A 214 -18.24 -14.52 -13.47
N ALA A 215 -16.99 -14.05 -13.45
CA ALA A 215 -16.04 -14.12 -14.57
C ALA A 215 -15.24 -15.44 -14.57
#